data_AF-A0A7S2V225-F1
#
_entry.id   AF-A0A7S2V225-F1
#
_cell.length_a   1.000
_cell.length_b   1.000
_cell.length_c   1.000
_cell.angle_alpha   90.00
_cell.angle_beta   90.00
_cell.angle_gamma   90.00
#
_symmetry.space_group_name_H-M   'P 1'
#
loop_
_entity.id
_entity.type
_entity.pdbx_description
1 polymer ?
#
loop_
_entity_poly.entity_id
_entity_poly.type
_entity_poly.pdbx_seq_one_letter_code
_entity_poly.pdbx_strand_id
1 'polypeptide(L)'
;VKPKMVGDSDANESLTKPINKWQSYSLVLSHILVIVVACLVVGWASMSSDSGGLGGLQGGAPFSWHPVCMVFGLIICFTEAMLSYRSFPLGKAANKIIHLTLQTVAIVFLGTGLWAVFKAHNENLYANLYSSHSWLGLTTIVLFVPQWVGGLVAFVSKSAPSAEAKKAYLPLHILVGLLTYLCAVLAVETGLSENSAFSSCGYSVSTPDKNPASHWHLVSPGCKAANALAITVVALALCALATVIDIHPKDTKERLAQSSGEKE
;
A
#
# COMPACT_ATOMS: atom_id res chain seq x y z
N VAL A 1 53.41 12.21 9.00
CA VAL A 1 52.19 11.42 9.29
C VAL A 1 51.03 12.09 8.58
N LYS A 2 50.60 11.56 7.42
CA LYS A 2 49.42 12.08 6.70
C LYS A 2 48.16 11.53 7.39
N PRO A 3 47.11 12.34 7.62
CA PRO A 3 45.90 11.84 8.24
C PRO A 3 45.23 10.83 7.31
N LYS A 4 44.93 9.66 7.88
CA LYS A 4 44.18 8.58 7.23
C LYS A 4 42.77 9.12 6.99
N MET A 5 42.43 9.44 5.75
CA MET A 5 41.04 9.64 5.38
C MET A 5 40.31 8.32 5.70
N VAL A 6 39.40 8.38 6.68
CA VAL A 6 38.44 7.32 6.93
C VAL A 6 37.56 7.28 5.70
N GLY A 7 37.95 6.43 4.74
CA GLY A 7 37.15 6.12 3.58
C GLY A 7 35.86 5.49 4.06
N ASP A 8 34.76 6.11 3.70
CA ASP A 8 33.40 5.61 3.82
C ASP A 8 33.28 4.34 2.94
N SER A 9 33.69 3.20 3.51
CA SER A 9 33.69 1.90 2.81
C SER A 9 32.30 1.29 2.67
N ASP A 10 31.26 1.94 3.20
CA ASP A 10 29.89 1.43 3.19
C ASP A 10 29.08 1.91 1.97
N ALA A 11 29.69 2.67 1.07
CA ALA A 11 29.00 3.34 -0.03
C ALA A 11 28.67 2.44 -1.25
N ASN A 12 29.21 1.22 -1.35
CA ASN A 12 29.19 0.50 -2.63
C ASN A 12 28.86 -1.01 -2.60
N GLU A 13 28.39 -1.55 -1.49
CA GLU A 13 27.84 -2.91 -1.50
C GLU A 13 26.32 -2.82 -1.74
N SER A 14 25.83 -3.35 -2.86
CA SER A 14 24.40 -3.44 -3.13
C SER A 14 23.76 -4.42 -2.14
N LEU A 15 23.44 -3.92 -0.95
CA LEU A 15 22.90 -4.66 0.20
C LEU A 15 21.42 -5.05 0.01
N THR A 16 20.95 -5.17 -1.23
CA THR A 16 19.66 -5.78 -1.53
C THR A 16 19.83 -7.29 -1.38
N LYS A 17 19.22 -7.88 -0.36
CA LYS A 17 19.19 -9.35 -0.22
C LYS A 17 18.77 -9.97 -1.56
N PRO A 18 19.52 -10.98 -2.07
CA PRO A 18 19.19 -11.60 -3.34
C PRO A 18 17.76 -12.13 -3.29
N ILE A 19 16.95 -11.73 -4.28
CA ILE A 19 15.60 -12.25 -4.47
C ILE A 19 15.68 -13.53 -5.28
N ASN A 20 14.85 -14.52 -4.93
CA ASN A 20 14.76 -15.74 -5.72
C ASN A 20 13.95 -15.52 -7.01
N LYS A 21 13.93 -16.50 -7.91
CA LYS A 21 13.21 -16.38 -9.20
C LYS A 21 11.71 -16.12 -9.02
N TRP A 22 11.06 -16.77 -8.05
CA TRP A 22 9.64 -16.58 -7.78
C TRP A 22 9.34 -15.17 -7.22
N GLN A 23 10.16 -14.68 -6.30
CA GLN A 23 10.08 -13.31 -5.79
C GLN A 23 10.33 -12.29 -6.91
N SER A 24 11.19 -12.59 -7.88
CA SER A 24 11.42 -11.72 -9.03
C SER A 24 10.17 -11.64 -9.93
N TYR A 25 9.53 -12.76 -10.23
CA TYR A 25 8.26 -12.76 -10.96
C TYR A 25 7.16 -12.01 -10.20
N SER A 26 7.06 -12.24 -8.89
CA SER A 26 6.08 -11.57 -8.03
C SER A 26 6.30 -10.07 -7.97
N LEU A 27 7.57 -9.62 -7.92
CA LEU A 27 7.94 -8.21 -7.92
C LEU A 27 7.52 -7.51 -9.21
N VAL A 28 7.82 -8.12 -10.36
CA VAL A 28 7.41 -7.59 -11.67
C VAL A 28 5.89 -7.52 -11.77
N LEU A 29 5.19 -8.57 -11.34
CA LEU A 29 3.73 -8.60 -11.33
C LEU A 29 3.15 -7.54 -10.39
N SER A 30 3.75 -7.31 -9.21
CA SER A 30 3.35 -6.23 -8.31
C SER A 30 3.44 -4.86 -8.99
N HIS A 31 4.53 -4.53 -9.67
CA HIS A 31 4.64 -3.25 -10.36
C HIS A 31 3.61 -3.08 -11.49
N ILE A 32 3.34 -4.15 -12.26
CA ILE A 32 2.28 -4.14 -13.28
C ILE A 32 0.92 -3.87 -12.62
N LEU A 33 0.61 -4.57 -11.53
CA LEU A 33 -0.65 -4.42 -10.81
C LEU A 33 -0.78 -3.03 -10.16
N VAL A 34 0.31 -2.43 -9.68
CA VAL A 34 0.31 -1.03 -9.21
C VAL A 34 -0.13 -0.08 -10.33
N ILE A 35 0.40 -0.26 -11.55
CA ILE A 35 0.01 0.55 -12.70
C ILE A 35 -1.47 0.32 -13.04
N VAL A 36 -1.95 -0.92 -13.01
CA VAL A 36 -3.37 -1.23 -13.24
C VAL A 36 -4.25 -0.56 -12.18
N VAL A 37 -3.92 -0.67 -10.88
CA VAL A 37 -4.62 0.02 -9.78
C VAL A 37 -4.62 1.54 -10.00
N ALA A 38 -3.50 2.12 -10.42
CA ALA A 38 -3.40 3.54 -10.75
C ALA A 38 -4.32 3.94 -11.90
N CYS A 39 -4.35 3.17 -12.99
CA CYS A 39 -5.25 3.41 -14.11
C CYS A 39 -6.72 3.27 -13.70
N LEU A 40 -7.06 2.26 -12.88
CA LEU A 40 -8.42 2.04 -12.38
C LEU A 40 -8.88 3.20 -11.48
N VAL A 41 -8.07 3.64 -10.53
CA VAL A 41 -8.45 4.74 -9.62
C VAL A 41 -8.53 6.08 -10.36
N VAL A 42 -7.64 6.33 -11.33
CA VAL A 42 -7.70 7.55 -12.16
C VAL A 42 -8.92 7.52 -13.08
N GLY A 43 -9.19 6.38 -13.72
CA GLY A 43 -10.40 6.18 -14.52
C GLY A 43 -11.65 6.42 -13.68
N TRP A 44 -11.71 5.81 -12.50
CA TRP A 44 -12.82 5.98 -11.56
C TRP A 44 -12.99 7.42 -11.09
N ALA A 45 -11.90 8.13 -10.79
CA ALA A 45 -11.92 9.55 -10.44
C ALA A 45 -12.36 10.47 -11.60
N SER A 46 -12.19 10.02 -12.85
CA SER A 46 -12.52 10.78 -14.06
C SER A 46 -13.96 10.59 -14.55
N MET A 47 -14.69 9.62 -13.98
CA MET A 47 -16.09 9.35 -14.32
C MET A 47 -17.01 10.41 -13.73
N SER A 48 -18.25 10.51 -14.23
CA SER A 48 -19.30 11.21 -13.48
C SER A 48 -19.73 10.34 -12.30
N SER A 49 -20.04 10.96 -11.16
CA SER A 49 -20.60 10.22 -10.02
C SER A 49 -21.95 9.63 -10.40
N ASP A 50 -22.09 8.32 -10.19
CA ASP A 50 -23.38 7.66 -10.31
C ASP A 50 -24.35 8.20 -9.24
N SER A 51 -25.66 7.93 -9.37
CA SER A 51 -26.72 8.45 -8.48
C SER A 51 -26.51 8.19 -6.98
N GLY A 52 -25.62 7.26 -6.62
CA GLY A 52 -25.22 6.93 -5.25
C GLY A 52 -23.88 7.53 -4.80
N GLY A 53 -23.29 8.48 -5.53
CA GLY A 53 -22.01 9.12 -5.19
C GLY A 53 -20.77 8.27 -5.49
N LEU A 54 -20.92 7.21 -6.29
CA LEU A 54 -19.84 6.29 -6.62
C LEU A 54 -19.15 6.73 -7.92
N GLY A 55 -17.83 6.90 -7.84
CA GLY A 55 -17.03 7.44 -8.94
C GLY A 55 -17.05 8.95 -9.02
N GLY A 56 -16.05 9.49 -9.71
CA GLY A 56 -15.99 10.89 -10.08
C GLY A 56 -15.57 11.85 -8.97
N LEU A 57 -14.55 12.65 -9.28
CA LEU A 57 -14.30 13.93 -8.62
C LEU A 57 -15.15 15.06 -9.25
N GLN A 58 -15.77 14.79 -10.41
CA GLN A 58 -16.66 15.72 -11.10
C GLN A 58 -17.95 15.91 -10.31
N GLY A 59 -18.06 17.03 -9.61
CA GLY A 59 -19.14 17.35 -8.68
C GLY A 59 -18.63 17.94 -7.36
N GLY A 60 -17.33 17.78 -7.05
CA GLY A 60 -16.67 18.45 -5.93
C GLY A 60 -17.13 17.98 -4.54
N ALA A 61 -17.88 16.88 -4.46
CA ALA A 61 -18.28 16.29 -3.20
C ALA A 61 -17.03 15.92 -2.38
N PRO A 62 -16.89 16.40 -1.13
CA PRO A 62 -15.70 16.11 -0.33
C PRO A 62 -15.43 14.61 -0.21
N PHE A 63 -16.47 13.78 -0.10
CA PHE A 63 -16.34 12.33 0.04
C PHE A 63 -15.60 11.66 -1.12
N SER A 64 -15.77 12.10 -2.38
CA SER A 64 -15.15 11.46 -3.54
C SER A 64 -13.62 11.45 -3.48
N TRP A 65 -13.01 12.38 -2.73
CA TRP A 65 -11.57 12.39 -2.48
C TRP A 65 -11.12 11.28 -1.55
N HIS A 66 -11.96 10.84 -0.62
CA HIS A 66 -11.61 9.82 0.36
C HIS A 66 -11.08 8.54 -0.31
N PRO A 67 -11.85 7.82 -1.15
CA PRO A 67 -11.38 6.56 -1.67
C PRO A 67 -10.25 6.72 -2.70
N VAL A 68 -10.21 7.83 -3.45
CA VAL A 68 -9.08 8.15 -4.36
C VAL A 68 -7.79 8.33 -3.56
N CYS A 69 -7.82 9.14 -2.50
CA CYS A 69 -6.67 9.38 -1.64
C CYS A 69 -6.24 8.11 -0.89
N MET A 70 -7.18 7.30 -0.40
CA MET A 70 -6.84 6.05 0.31
C MET A 70 -6.17 5.05 -0.62
N VAL A 71 -6.67 4.85 -1.84
CA VAL A 71 -6.06 3.93 -2.81
C VAL A 71 -4.70 4.45 -3.27
N PHE A 72 -4.58 5.75 -3.57
CA PHE A 72 -3.31 6.32 -4.00
C PHE A 72 -2.24 6.27 -2.89
N GLY A 73 -2.59 6.72 -1.68
CA GLY A 73 -1.66 6.75 -0.56
C GLY A 73 -1.36 5.36 0.02
N LEU A 74 -2.40 4.66 0.49
CA LEU A 74 -2.24 3.45 1.28
C LEU A 74 -2.04 2.18 0.45
N ILE A 75 -2.38 2.18 -0.84
CA ILE A 75 -2.15 1.04 -1.73
C ILE A 75 -0.97 1.31 -2.66
N ILE A 76 -1.06 2.33 -3.53
CA ILE A 76 -0.03 2.58 -4.55
C ILE A 76 1.28 3.01 -3.89
N CYS A 77 1.30 4.13 -3.18
CA CYS A 77 2.53 4.66 -2.58
C CYS A 77 3.11 3.72 -1.52
N PHE A 78 2.27 3.14 -0.66
CA PHE A 78 2.73 2.18 0.34
C PHE A 78 3.37 0.96 -0.32
N THR A 79 2.74 0.34 -1.33
CA THR A 79 3.29 -0.85 -1.99
C THR A 79 4.65 -0.55 -2.62
N GLU A 80 4.76 0.53 -3.39
CA GLU A 80 6.02 0.96 -3.99
C GLU A 80 7.09 1.27 -2.94
N ALA A 81 6.71 1.92 -1.82
CA ALA A 81 7.64 2.18 -0.72
C ALA A 81 8.17 0.87 -0.13
N MET A 82 7.29 -0.10 0.11
CA MET A 82 7.63 -1.40 0.67
C MET A 82 8.54 -2.21 -0.28
N LEU A 83 8.31 -2.12 -1.59
CA LEU A 83 9.09 -2.83 -2.61
C LEU A 83 10.40 -2.14 -2.99
N SER A 84 10.57 -0.84 -2.67
CA SER A 84 11.74 -0.04 -3.08
C SER A 84 13.10 -0.69 -2.82
N TYR A 85 13.29 -1.39 -1.70
CA TYR A 85 14.54 -2.10 -1.37
C TYR A 85 14.75 -3.41 -2.16
N ARG A 86 13.81 -3.78 -3.03
CA ARG A 86 13.83 -4.99 -3.87
C ARG A 86 13.69 -4.66 -5.37
N SER A 87 13.11 -3.51 -5.73
CA SER A 87 12.81 -3.13 -7.11
C SER A 87 14.03 -2.85 -7.98
N PHE A 88 15.03 -2.15 -7.44
CA PHE A 88 16.19 -1.72 -8.21
C PHE A 88 17.49 -1.97 -7.43
N PRO A 89 18.61 -2.27 -8.12
CA PRO A 89 19.93 -2.46 -7.51
C PRO A 89 20.58 -1.11 -7.14
N LEU A 90 19.82 -0.23 -6.46
CA LEU A 90 20.30 1.06 -5.99
C LEU A 90 21.03 0.91 -4.66
N GLY A 91 21.88 1.88 -4.34
CA GLY A 91 22.52 1.98 -3.04
C GLY A 91 21.50 2.13 -1.90
N LYS A 92 21.86 1.67 -0.70
CA LYS A 92 21.01 1.69 0.50
C LYS A 92 20.46 3.08 0.82
N ALA A 93 21.26 4.13 0.62
CA ALA A 93 20.85 5.52 0.85
C ALA A 93 19.73 5.95 -0.12
N ALA A 94 19.85 5.61 -1.41
CA ALA A 94 18.85 5.92 -2.42
C ALA A 94 17.53 5.19 -2.15
N ASN A 95 17.57 3.87 -1.89
CA ASN A 95 16.38 3.10 -1.53
C ASN A 95 15.69 3.64 -0.28
N LYS A 96 16.47 4.09 0.72
CA LYS A 96 15.91 4.73 1.92
C LYS A 96 15.18 6.03 1.62
N ILE A 97 15.74 6.88 0.76
CA ILE A 97 15.11 8.13 0.35
C ILE A 97 13.81 7.83 -0.41
N ILE A 98 13.83 6.88 -1.35
CA ILE A 98 12.62 6.47 -2.10
C ILE A 98 11.55 5.96 -1.14
N HIS A 99 11.89 5.04 -0.23
CA HIS A 99 10.98 4.52 0.78
C HIS A 99 10.36 5.65 1.62
N LEU A 100 11.20 6.55 2.15
CA LEU A 100 10.75 7.65 2.98
C LEU A 100 9.83 8.60 2.21
N THR A 101 10.22 9.00 1.00
CA THR A 101 9.43 9.93 0.18
C THR A 101 8.07 9.33 -0.13
N LEU A 102 8.00 8.07 -0.56
CA LEU A 102 6.74 7.42 -0.88
C LEU A 102 5.84 7.26 0.35
N GLN A 103 6.38 6.89 1.51
CA GLN A 103 5.59 6.84 2.75
C GLN A 103 5.13 8.23 3.22
N THR A 104 5.92 9.27 2.96
CA THR A 104 5.54 10.66 3.26
C THR A 104 4.46 11.15 2.31
N VAL A 105 4.49 10.75 1.04
CA VAL A 105 3.37 11.03 0.12
C VAL A 105 2.11 10.27 0.61
N ALA A 106 2.26 9.00 1.01
CA ALA A 106 1.15 8.21 1.54
C ALA A 106 0.48 8.85 2.76
N ILE A 107 1.26 9.38 3.73
CA ILE A 107 0.69 10.03 4.93
C ILE A 107 -0.06 11.33 4.60
N VAL A 108 0.39 12.09 3.59
CA VAL A 108 -0.30 13.29 3.11
C VAL A 108 -1.66 12.91 2.50
N PHE A 109 -1.68 11.92 1.61
CA PHE A 109 -2.94 11.41 1.03
C PHE A 109 -3.87 10.82 2.09
N LEU A 110 -3.35 10.08 3.07
CA LEU A 110 -4.12 9.59 4.21
C LEU A 110 -4.80 10.75 4.96
N GLY A 111 -4.05 11.81 5.28
CA GLY A 111 -4.60 13.00 5.93
C GLY A 111 -5.70 13.69 5.11
N THR A 112 -5.46 13.90 3.81
CA THR A 112 -6.44 14.50 2.90
C THR A 112 -7.71 13.66 2.78
N GLY A 113 -7.58 12.34 2.63
CA GLY A 113 -8.71 11.43 2.52
C GLY A 113 -9.53 11.35 3.81
N LEU A 114 -8.89 11.41 4.98
CA LEU A 114 -9.60 11.45 6.26
C LEU A 114 -10.35 12.77 6.44
N TRP A 115 -9.70 13.89 6.14
CA TRP A 115 -10.37 15.18 6.17
C TRP A 115 -11.61 15.20 5.26
N ALA A 116 -11.48 14.65 4.06
CA ALA A 116 -12.57 14.53 3.08
C ALA A 116 -13.80 13.78 3.63
N VAL A 117 -13.62 12.59 4.22
CA VAL A 117 -14.74 11.80 4.74
C VAL A 117 -15.38 12.42 5.99
N PHE A 118 -14.57 12.93 6.94
CA PHE A 118 -15.10 13.58 8.13
C PHE A 118 -15.85 14.87 7.78
N LYS A 119 -15.34 15.66 6.83
CA LYS A 119 -16.03 16.84 6.32
C LYS A 119 -17.38 16.45 5.71
N ALA A 120 -17.39 15.47 4.81
CA ALA A 120 -18.61 15.00 4.16
C ALA A 120 -19.65 14.49 5.17
N HIS A 121 -19.23 13.66 6.14
CA HIS A 121 -20.14 13.14 7.15
C HIS A 121 -20.73 14.25 8.02
N ASN A 122 -19.91 15.21 8.46
CA ASN A 122 -20.38 16.30 9.31
C ASN A 122 -21.32 17.26 8.57
N GLU A 123 -21.04 17.57 7.30
CA GLU A 123 -21.90 18.42 6.47
C GLU A 123 -23.25 17.75 6.16
N ASN A 124 -23.29 16.42 6.04
CA ASN A 124 -24.50 15.66 5.73
C ASN A 124 -25.17 15.01 6.96
N LEU A 125 -24.67 15.29 8.17
CA LEU A 125 -25.17 14.74 9.44
C LEU A 125 -25.15 13.20 9.50
N TYR A 126 -24.14 12.58 8.90
CA TYR A 126 -23.89 11.14 9.01
C TYR A 126 -23.07 10.80 10.25
N ALA A 127 -23.36 9.64 10.85
CA ALA A 127 -22.61 9.13 12.00
C ALA A 127 -21.17 8.79 11.59
N ASN A 128 -20.21 9.13 12.45
CA ASN A 128 -18.80 8.79 12.26
C ASN A 128 -18.41 7.52 13.02
N LEU A 129 -17.42 6.79 12.49
CA LEU A 129 -16.73 5.69 13.17
C LEU A 129 -17.62 4.52 13.65
N TYR A 130 -18.76 4.26 13.00
CA TYR A 130 -19.65 3.16 13.39
C TYR A 130 -19.39 1.85 12.62
N SER A 131 -18.76 1.91 11.44
CA SER A 131 -18.60 0.75 10.56
C SER A 131 -17.29 -0.01 10.84
N SER A 132 -17.23 -1.30 10.52
CA SER A 132 -15.99 -2.08 10.63
C SER A 132 -14.87 -1.53 9.75
N HIS A 133 -15.20 -1.00 8.57
CA HIS A 133 -14.28 -0.26 7.71
C HIS A 133 -13.59 0.89 8.48
N SER A 134 -14.37 1.72 9.17
CA SER A 134 -13.83 2.87 9.90
C SER A 134 -12.90 2.48 11.07
N TRP A 135 -13.15 1.33 11.72
CA TRP A 135 -12.28 0.79 12.78
C TRP A 135 -10.99 0.16 12.24
N LEU A 136 -11.06 -0.50 11.07
CA LEU A 136 -9.86 -0.95 10.35
C LEU A 136 -9.02 0.24 9.87
N GLY A 137 -9.66 1.28 9.35
CA GLY A 137 -9.02 2.54 8.98
C GLY A 137 -8.35 3.22 10.17
N LEU A 138 -9.03 3.32 11.31
CA LEU A 138 -8.45 3.87 12.54
C LEU A 138 -7.25 3.06 13.03
N THR A 139 -7.36 1.73 13.03
CA THR A 139 -6.26 0.82 13.36
C THR A 139 -5.06 1.05 12.44
N THR A 140 -5.30 1.19 11.14
CA THR A 140 -4.26 1.49 10.15
C THR A 140 -3.54 2.80 10.48
N ILE A 141 -4.26 3.87 10.85
CA ILE A 141 -3.65 5.16 11.23
C ILE A 141 -2.80 5.02 12.50
N VAL A 142 -3.34 4.36 13.52
CA VAL A 142 -2.67 4.14 14.82
C VAL A 142 -1.37 3.34 14.65
N LEU A 143 -1.29 2.46 13.65
CA LEU A 143 -0.06 1.75 13.32
C LEU A 143 0.86 2.58 12.41
N PHE A 144 0.31 3.21 11.37
CA PHE A 144 1.08 3.91 10.34
C PHE A 144 1.84 5.12 10.88
N VAL A 145 1.18 5.99 11.66
CA VAL A 145 1.80 7.24 12.11
C VAL A 145 3.01 6.99 13.02
N PRO A 146 2.91 6.18 14.10
CA PRO A 146 4.06 5.84 14.92
C PRO A 146 5.14 5.09 14.14
N GLN A 147 4.76 4.23 13.20
CA GLN A 147 5.69 3.51 12.34
C GLN A 147 6.51 4.46 11.46
N TRP A 148 5.88 5.48 10.88
CA TRP A 148 6.56 6.50 10.07
C TRP A 148 7.50 7.35 10.92
N VAL A 149 7.03 7.85 12.07
CA VAL A 149 7.85 8.64 13.02
C VAL A 149 9.03 7.81 13.55
N GLY A 150 8.78 6.58 13.97
CA GLY A 150 9.81 5.66 14.47
C GLY A 150 10.86 5.34 13.40
N GLY A 151 10.43 5.10 12.16
CA GLY A 151 11.33 4.91 11.01
C GLY A 151 12.21 6.13 10.73
N LEU A 152 11.64 7.33 10.77
CA LEU A 152 12.38 8.58 10.64
C LEU A 152 13.45 8.76 11.72
N VAL A 153 13.06 8.61 12.98
CA VAL A 153 13.98 8.76 14.12
C VAL A 153 15.08 7.71 14.05
N ALA A 154 14.72 6.44 13.81
CA ALA A 154 15.67 5.34 13.82
C ALA A 154 16.63 5.33 12.63
N PHE A 155 16.17 5.66 11.42
CA PHE A 155 16.93 5.40 10.19
C PHE A 155 17.35 6.64 9.41
N VAL A 156 16.81 7.83 9.71
CA VAL A 156 17.03 9.06 8.91
C VAL A 156 17.63 10.19 9.75
N SER A 157 17.22 10.34 11.01
CA SER A 157 17.63 11.47 11.84
C SER A 157 19.16 11.53 12.09
N LYS A 158 19.71 12.74 12.25
CA LYS A 158 21.13 12.92 12.60
C LYS A 158 21.46 12.46 14.02
N SER A 159 20.47 12.49 14.92
CA SER A 159 20.54 11.98 16.29
C SER A 159 20.16 10.49 16.36
N ALA A 160 20.28 9.76 15.25
CA ALA A 160 19.78 8.41 15.17
C ALA A 160 20.45 7.48 16.21
N PRO A 161 19.71 6.47 16.71
CA PRO A 161 20.22 5.54 17.72
C PRO A 161 21.51 4.83 17.31
N SER A 162 22.18 4.19 18.27
CA SER A 162 23.36 3.36 18.01
C SER A 162 23.07 2.28 16.96
N ALA A 163 24.11 1.72 16.35
CA ALA A 163 23.97 0.68 15.34
C ALA A 163 23.22 -0.54 15.89
N GLU A 164 23.44 -0.88 17.17
CA GLU A 164 22.80 -1.98 17.89
C GLU A 164 21.30 -1.72 18.08
N ALA A 165 20.93 -0.51 18.49
CA ALA A 165 19.53 -0.13 18.66
C ALA A 165 18.76 -0.18 17.32
N LYS A 166 19.39 0.29 16.22
CA LYS A 166 18.81 0.18 14.86
C LYS A 166 18.61 -1.27 14.44
N LYS A 167 19.60 -2.13 14.70
CA LYS A 167 19.54 -3.56 14.40
C LYS A 167 18.45 -4.27 15.21
N ALA A 168 18.25 -3.87 16.47
CA ALA A 168 17.20 -4.41 17.33
C ALA A 168 15.79 -3.92 16.94
N TYR A 169 15.66 -2.67 16.46
CA TYR A 169 14.37 -2.10 16.04
C TYR A 169 13.92 -2.58 14.66
N LEU A 170 14.85 -2.86 13.74
CA LEU A 170 14.53 -3.22 12.34
C LEU A 170 13.51 -4.37 12.19
N PRO A 171 13.59 -5.50 12.91
CA PRO A 171 12.58 -6.57 12.81
C PRO A 171 11.18 -6.10 13.20
N LEU A 172 11.08 -5.27 14.25
CA LEU A 172 9.80 -4.70 14.67
C LEU A 172 9.25 -3.73 13.62
N HIS A 173 10.11 -2.88 13.06
CA HIS A 173 9.75 -1.99 11.95
C HIS A 173 9.22 -2.78 10.75
N ILE A 174 9.86 -3.88 10.36
CA ILE A 174 9.36 -4.72 9.28
C ILE A 174 8.00 -5.33 9.62
N LEU A 175 7.86 -5.94 10.80
CA LEU A 175 6.61 -6.60 11.22
C LEU A 175 5.43 -5.62 11.27
N VAL A 176 5.59 -4.50 11.98
CA VAL A 176 4.53 -3.49 12.11
C VAL A 176 4.20 -2.88 10.75
N GLY A 177 5.19 -2.66 9.88
CA GLY A 177 4.97 -2.22 8.51
C GLY A 177 4.08 -3.18 7.70
N LEU A 178 4.35 -4.48 7.79
CA LEU A 178 3.54 -5.51 7.10
C LEU A 178 2.12 -5.60 7.66
N LEU A 179 1.95 -5.54 8.99
CA LEU A 179 0.62 -5.53 9.62
C LEU A 179 -0.17 -4.28 9.25
N THR A 180 0.48 -3.11 9.21
CA THR A 180 -0.14 -1.85 8.78
C THR A 180 -0.61 -1.96 7.32
N TYR A 181 0.21 -2.52 6.44
CA TYR A 181 -0.15 -2.74 5.04
C TYR A 181 -1.35 -3.69 4.90
N LEU A 182 -1.39 -4.79 5.65
CA LEU A 182 -2.53 -5.69 5.67
C LEU A 182 -3.81 -4.99 6.15
N CYS A 183 -3.74 -4.22 7.24
CA CYS A 183 -4.87 -3.44 7.73
C CYS A 183 -5.35 -2.42 6.69
N ALA A 184 -4.43 -1.76 5.97
CA ALA A 184 -4.77 -0.84 4.89
C ALA A 184 -5.52 -1.52 3.74
N VAL A 185 -5.06 -2.71 3.31
CA VAL A 185 -5.75 -3.51 2.29
C VAL A 185 -7.16 -3.88 2.76
N LEU A 186 -7.29 -4.40 3.98
CA LEU A 186 -8.60 -4.76 4.54
C LEU A 186 -9.53 -3.54 4.68
N ALA A 187 -8.99 -2.37 5.06
CA ALA A 187 -9.75 -1.13 5.11
C ALA A 187 -10.24 -0.70 3.72
N VAL A 188 -9.39 -0.78 2.68
CA VAL A 188 -9.80 -0.47 1.30
C VAL A 188 -10.87 -1.45 0.81
N GLU A 189 -10.71 -2.76 1.03
CA GLU A 189 -11.69 -3.77 0.62
C GLU A 189 -13.06 -3.56 1.27
N THR A 190 -13.06 -3.34 2.59
CA THR A 190 -14.30 -3.08 3.34
C THR A 190 -14.93 -1.73 2.95
N GLY A 191 -14.12 -0.71 2.65
CA GLY A 191 -14.60 0.60 2.21
C GLY A 191 -15.21 0.58 0.81
N LEU A 192 -14.59 -0.15 -0.13
CA LEU A 192 -15.15 -0.37 -1.46
C LEU A 192 -16.48 -1.14 -1.38
N SER A 193 -16.55 -2.14 -0.51
CA SER A 193 -17.77 -2.93 -0.27
C SER A 193 -18.89 -2.09 0.34
N GLU A 194 -18.59 -1.31 1.38
CA GLU A 194 -19.54 -0.41 2.06
C GLU A 194 -20.06 0.67 1.09
N ASN A 195 -19.18 1.30 0.32
CA ASN A 195 -19.57 2.28 -0.68
C ASN A 195 -20.46 1.66 -1.77
N SER A 196 -20.12 0.45 -2.25
CA SER A 196 -20.94 -0.26 -3.24
C SER A 196 -22.35 -0.59 -2.72
N ALA A 197 -22.47 -0.89 -1.43
CA ALA A 197 -23.76 -1.14 -0.79
C ALA A 197 -24.60 0.14 -0.70
N PHE A 198 -24.00 1.28 -0.32
CA PHE A 198 -24.71 2.55 -0.23
C PHE A 198 -25.10 3.12 -1.60
N SER A 199 -24.30 2.88 -2.62
CA SER A 199 -24.56 3.39 -3.97
C SER A 199 -25.47 2.50 -4.82
N SER A 200 -26.12 1.48 -4.22
CA SER A 200 -27.05 0.57 -4.91
C SER A 200 -26.45 -0.11 -6.14
N CYS A 201 -25.25 -0.70 -6.01
CA CYS A 201 -24.60 -1.43 -7.10
C CYS A 201 -25.34 -2.70 -7.58
N GLY A 202 -26.36 -3.15 -6.85
CA GLY A 202 -27.22 -4.25 -7.25
C GLY A 202 -28.32 -3.82 -8.24
N TYR A 203 -28.71 -4.73 -9.13
CA TYR A 203 -29.86 -4.55 -10.01
C TYR A 203 -31.07 -5.35 -9.52
N SER A 204 -32.28 -4.87 -9.81
CA SER A 204 -33.51 -5.59 -9.46
C SER A 204 -33.74 -6.79 -10.38
N VAL A 205 -34.16 -7.91 -9.80
CA VAL A 205 -34.50 -9.14 -10.53
C VAL A 205 -35.95 -9.53 -10.22
N SER A 206 -36.73 -9.87 -11.25
CA SER A 206 -38.14 -10.28 -11.12
C SER A 206 -38.31 -11.81 -11.08
N THR A 207 -37.27 -12.55 -11.41
CA THR A 207 -37.20 -14.02 -11.37
C THR A 207 -35.82 -14.44 -10.85
N PRO A 208 -35.62 -15.70 -10.41
CA PRO A 208 -34.32 -16.16 -9.95
C PRO A 208 -33.21 -15.93 -11.00
N ASP A 209 -32.17 -15.18 -10.63
CA ASP A 209 -31.06 -14.86 -11.52
C ASP A 209 -30.08 -16.04 -11.65
N LYS A 210 -30.44 -17.00 -12.48
CA LYS A 210 -29.61 -18.19 -12.76
C LYS A 210 -28.47 -17.92 -13.74
N ASN A 211 -28.44 -16.75 -14.39
CA ASN A 211 -27.39 -16.34 -15.33
C ASN A 211 -26.98 -14.88 -15.07
N PRO A 212 -26.31 -14.58 -13.95
CA PRO A 212 -25.92 -13.20 -13.62
C PRO A 212 -24.98 -12.58 -14.66
N ALA A 213 -24.23 -13.39 -15.41
CA ALA A 213 -23.37 -12.92 -16.48
C ALA A 213 -24.15 -12.19 -17.59
N SER A 214 -25.38 -12.63 -17.93
CA SER A 214 -26.21 -11.90 -18.91
C SER A 214 -26.69 -10.54 -18.40
N HIS A 215 -26.74 -10.34 -17.09
CA HIS A 215 -27.17 -9.10 -16.46
C HIS A 215 -26.01 -8.15 -16.11
N TRP A 216 -24.76 -8.52 -16.41
CA TRP A 216 -23.59 -7.69 -16.10
C TRP A 216 -23.64 -6.28 -16.71
N HIS A 217 -24.31 -6.13 -17.85
CA HIS A 217 -24.50 -4.83 -18.49
C HIS A 217 -25.34 -3.86 -17.63
N LEU A 218 -26.17 -4.37 -16.72
CA LEU A 218 -27.00 -3.57 -15.81
C LEU A 218 -26.21 -2.95 -14.64
N VAL A 219 -25.04 -3.49 -14.31
CA VAL A 219 -24.19 -2.93 -13.25
C VAL A 219 -23.58 -1.62 -13.75
N SER A 220 -23.64 -0.57 -12.92
CA SER A 220 -23.12 0.74 -13.32
C SER A 220 -21.61 0.70 -13.59
N PRO A 221 -21.10 1.58 -14.47
CA PRO A 221 -19.66 1.69 -14.69
C PRO A 221 -18.86 1.91 -13.40
N GLY A 222 -19.34 2.74 -12.47
CA GLY A 222 -18.66 2.99 -11.20
C GLY A 222 -18.53 1.72 -10.37
N CYS A 223 -19.60 0.93 -10.26
CA CYS A 223 -19.61 -0.33 -9.52
C CYS A 223 -18.70 -1.38 -10.17
N LYS A 224 -18.64 -1.43 -11.50
CA LYS A 224 -17.69 -2.28 -12.24
C LYS A 224 -16.25 -1.89 -11.92
N ALA A 225 -15.95 -0.60 -11.91
CA ALA A 225 -14.62 -0.08 -11.57
C ALA A 225 -14.24 -0.40 -10.11
N ALA A 226 -15.16 -0.22 -9.15
CA ALA A 226 -14.93 -0.55 -7.75
C ALA A 226 -14.64 -2.04 -7.54
N ASN A 227 -15.41 -2.93 -8.18
CA ASN A 227 -15.16 -4.38 -8.11
C ASN A 227 -13.83 -4.77 -8.75
N ALA A 228 -13.50 -4.20 -9.92
CA ALA A 228 -12.21 -4.43 -10.56
C ALA A 228 -11.05 -3.95 -9.68
N LEU A 229 -11.22 -2.79 -9.04
CA LEU A 229 -10.23 -2.23 -8.12
C LEU A 229 -10.02 -3.15 -6.91
N ALA A 230 -11.10 -3.61 -6.25
CA ALA A 230 -11.03 -4.53 -5.11
C ALA A 230 -10.25 -5.82 -5.44
N ILE A 231 -10.62 -6.50 -6.52
CA ILE A 231 -9.93 -7.73 -6.95
C ILE A 231 -8.44 -7.47 -7.26
N THR A 232 -8.14 -6.34 -7.91
CA THR A 232 -6.77 -5.99 -8.29
C THR A 232 -5.93 -5.62 -7.06
N VAL A 233 -6.51 -4.93 -6.07
CA VAL A 233 -5.85 -4.58 -4.81
C VAL A 233 -5.48 -5.83 -4.01
N VAL A 234 -6.38 -6.81 -3.93
CA VAL A 234 -6.07 -8.11 -3.29
C VAL A 234 -4.95 -8.84 -4.03
N ALA A 235 -5.02 -8.93 -5.36
CA ALA A 235 -3.98 -9.57 -6.15
C ALA A 235 -2.61 -8.87 -5.98
N LEU A 236 -2.61 -7.54 -5.97
CA LEU A 236 -1.42 -6.73 -5.72
C LEU A 236 -0.83 -7.03 -4.34
N ALA A 237 -1.66 -7.04 -3.30
CA ALA A 237 -1.24 -7.29 -1.93
C ALA A 237 -0.58 -8.66 -1.79
N LEU A 238 -1.19 -9.70 -2.37
CA LEU A 238 -0.63 -11.06 -2.37
C LEU A 238 0.75 -11.11 -3.05
N CYS A 239 0.89 -10.48 -4.22
CA CYS A 239 2.16 -10.42 -4.94
C CYS A 239 3.22 -9.60 -4.19
N ALA A 240 2.82 -8.49 -3.58
CA ALA A 240 3.73 -7.62 -2.83
C ALA A 240 4.24 -8.34 -1.57
N LEU A 241 3.35 -9.02 -0.85
CA LEU A 241 3.69 -9.84 0.31
C LEU A 241 4.59 -11.02 -0.06
N ALA A 242 4.29 -11.74 -1.14
CA ALA A 242 5.13 -12.84 -1.64
C ALA A 242 6.54 -12.37 -2.05
N THR A 243 6.68 -11.11 -2.47
CA THR A 243 7.98 -10.51 -2.80
C THR A 243 8.83 -10.23 -1.55
N VAL A 244 8.20 -9.74 -0.47
CA VAL A 244 8.94 -9.26 0.72
C VAL A 244 9.10 -10.31 1.81
N ILE A 245 8.16 -11.26 1.92
CA ILE A 245 8.21 -12.36 2.87
C ILE A 245 9.09 -13.48 2.29
N ASP A 246 10.13 -13.84 3.03
CA ASP A 246 10.97 -14.97 2.69
C ASP A 246 10.34 -16.26 3.27
N ILE A 247 9.68 -17.04 2.41
CA ILE A 247 9.00 -18.28 2.79
C ILE A 247 10.02 -19.41 3.09
N HIS A 248 11.26 -19.29 2.61
CA HIS A 248 12.34 -20.28 2.82
C HIS A 248 13.65 -19.64 3.31
N PRO A 249 13.68 -19.14 4.56
CA PRO A 249 14.83 -18.39 5.07
C PRO A 249 16.12 -19.21 5.24
N LYS A 250 16.04 -20.56 5.22
CA LYS A 250 17.20 -21.46 5.32
C LYS A 250 17.99 -21.51 4.01
N ASP A 251 17.30 -21.71 2.88
CA ASP A 251 17.89 -21.75 1.54
C ASP A 251 18.59 -20.42 1.19
N THR A 252 18.09 -19.29 1.69
CA THR A 252 18.70 -17.97 1.49
C THR A 252 20.08 -17.89 2.17
N LYS A 253 20.25 -18.47 3.38
CA LYS A 253 21.54 -18.48 4.07
C LYS A 253 22.57 -19.38 3.35
N GLU A 254 22.14 -20.55 2.90
CA GLU A 254 23.00 -21.49 2.15
C GLU A 254 23.46 -20.89 0.81
N ARG A 255 22.57 -20.19 0.10
CA ARG A 255 22.92 -19.47 -1.15
C ARG A 255 23.88 -18.31 -0.91
N LEU A 256 23.70 -17.56 0.17
CA LEU A 256 24.60 -16.47 0.52
C LEU A 256 26.01 -17.01 0.84
N ALA A 257 26.10 -18.10 1.62
CA ALA A 257 27.37 -18.79 1.89
C ALA A 257 28.04 -19.33 0.62
N GLN A 258 27.26 -19.87 -0.32
CA GLN A 258 27.78 -20.31 -1.62
C GLN A 258 28.27 -19.14 -2.49
N SER A 259 27.65 -17.97 -2.40
CA SER A 259 28.04 -16.77 -3.17
C SER A 259 29.22 -16.00 -2.57
N SER A 260 29.43 -16.08 -1.25
CA SER A 260 30.58 -15.46 -0.55
C SER A 260 31.87 -16.28 -0.66
N GLY A 261 31.82 -17.46 -1.26
CA GLY A 261 32.99 -18.34 -1.38
C GLY A 261 33.38 -19.02 -0.07
N GLU A 262 32.56 -18.93 0.99
CA GLU A 262 32.70 -19.71 2.21
C GLU A 262 32.24 -21.15 1.94
N LYS A 263 33.11 -21.93 1.30
CA LYS A 263 33.08 -23.38 1.46
C LYS A 263 33.87 -23.71 2.72
N GLU A 264 33.21 -24.39 3.67
CA GLU A 264 33.90 -25.15 4.73
C GLU A 264 34.97 -26.08 4.15
#